data_AF-A0A7C8J5B1-F1
#
_entry.id   AF-A0A7C8J5B1-F1
#
_cell.length_a   1.000
_cell.length_b   1.000
_cell.length_c   1.000
_cell.angle_alpha   90.00
_cell.angle_beta   90.00
_cell.angle_gamma   90.00
#
_symmetry.space_group_name_H-M   'P 1'
#
loop_
_entity.id
_entity.type
_entity.pdbx_description
1 polymer ?
#
loop_
_entity_poly.entity_id
_entity_poly.type
_entity_poly.pdbx_seq_one_letter_code
_entity_poly.pdbx_strand_id
1 'polypeptide(L)'
;MDPQSRPLAGRVRKNTNIDSTIVHPGTIRINVSGAFIVDEEASSPPKALKTSGTNDIRLPHHTSEVSHIAVDIGGSLAKLVYFTRDPHTTGGRLNFTNFETDNIDDVISYMGILINGQMQRSLLSNPQNAGGKRGRPSDLCVMATGGGAHKYYEKISEALDGVTVYREDEMECLIVGLDFFLKEIPEEVFVYSDEEGMRFVEPGEEGDIYPYLLVNIGSGVSMIKVSGPQKFERIGGTSLGGGTLWGLLSLLTDARSFDEMLQLADKGDNTSVDMLVGDIYGTDYGRIGLKSTTIASTFGKVFKKSVEEPGEDGANGVNGNAVNGEVHGEVNGSAIVDDDDDDNHYHHEETVAMDGEGKSLPDPTVERTKTKKMKNFKAEDISRSLLYAISNNIGQISYLQAQHHNLGRIYFGGSFIRGHRQTMNTLAYAIKFWSKGEKQAYFLRHEGYLGAVGAFLRRQPRDWGRRRSSFG
;
A
#
# COMPACT_ATOMS: atom_id res chain seq x y z
N MET A 1 -15.17 -62.38 47.80
CA MET A 1 -15.57 -63.30 46.72
C MET A 1 -15.74 -62.44 45.47
N ASP A 2 -14.89 -62.73 44.49
CA ASP A 2 -14.87 -62.25 43.10
C ASP A 2 -16.22 -62.57 42.39
N PRO A 3 -16.60 -62.09 41.16
CA PRO A 3 -15.70 -61.54 40.13
C PRO A 3 -16.25 -60.52 39.09
N GLN A 4 -15.34 -60.14 38.18
CA GLN A 4 -15.54 -59.88 36.74
C GLN A 4 -15.86 -58.46 36.22
N SER A 5 -14.76 -57.74 36.01
CA SER A 5 -14.53 -56.82 34.89
C SER A 5 -14.69 -57.50 33.51
N ARG A 6 -15.48 -56.91 32.61
CA ARG A 6 -15.40 -57.09 31.15
C ARG A 6 -15.23 -55.71 30.49
N PRO A 7 -14.31 -55.53 29.53
CA PRO A 7 -14.17 -54.27 28.79
C PRO A 7 -15.21 -54.22 27.66
N LEU A 8 -16.03 -53.17 27.64
CA LEU A 8 -16.88 -52.86 26.49
C LEU A 8 -16.02 -52.20 25.40
N ALA A 9 -16.01 -52.83 24.24
CA ALA A 9 -15.31 -52.42 23.03
C ALA A 9 -15.54 -50.94 22.69
N GLY A 10 -14.44 -50.24 22.40
CA GLY A 10 -14.44 -48.86 21.95
C GLY A 10 -15.24 -48.68 20.67
N ARG A 11 -16.38 -48.00 20.78
CA ARG A 11 -17.10 -47.46 19.63
C ARG A 11 -16.40 -46.17 19.23
N VAL A 12 -15.61 -46.24 18.15
CA VAL A 12 -15.02 -45.09 17.47
C VAL A 12 -16.16 -44.11 17.13
N ARG A 13 -16.22 -42.98 17.85
CA ARG A 13 -17.09 -41.87 17.48
C ARG A 13 -16.48 -41.17 16.28
N LYS A 14 -16.94 -41.54 15.08
CA LYS A 14 -16.97 -40.65 13.93
C LYS A 14 -17.89 -39.48 14.27
N ASN A 15 -17.33 -38.32 14.58
CA ASN A 15 -17.98 -37.03 14.41
C ASN A 15 -16.97 -36.11 13.71
N THR A 16 -16.90 -36.25 12.40
CA THR A 16 -16.37 -35.21 11.51
C THR A 16 -17.54 -34.34 11.05
N ASN A 17 -17.23 -33.07 10.81
CA ASN A 17 -18.02 -32.04 10.11
C ASN A 17 -19.02 -31.26 10.96
N ILE A 18 -18.65 -30.01 11.28
CA ILE A 18 -19.40 -28.77 10.97
C ILE A 18 -18.68 -27.48 11.50
N ASP A 19 -17.62 -27.59 12.31
CA ASP A 19 -17.09 -26.43 13.06
C ASP A 19 -16.07 -25.50 12.36
N SER A 20 -15.61 -25.77 11.14
CA SER A 20 -14.60 -24.90 10.48
C SER A 20 -15.17 -23.84 9.53
N THR A 21 -16.44 -23.47 9.69
CA THR A 21 -17.09 -22.46 8.85
C THR A 21 -17.29 -21.17 9.65
N ILE A 22 -16.68 -20.08 9.18
CA ILE A 22 -16.85 -18.75 9.78
C ILE A 22 -18.34 -18.44 9.99
N VAL A 23 -18.71 -18.15 11.24
CA VAL A 23 -19.98 -17.52 11.60
C VAL A 23 -19.68 -16.08 11.99
N HIS A 24 -19.47 -15.21 10.99
CA HIS A 24 -19.65 -13.77 11.17
C HIS A 24 -21.08 -13.46 10.69
N PRO A 25 -21.95 -12.87 11.53
CA PRO A 25 -23.29 -12.50 11.10
C PRO A 25 -23.21 -11.60 9.86
N GLY A 26 -23.55 -12.13 8.66
CA GLY A 26 -23.63 -11.35 7.43
C GLY A 26 -22.55 -11.56 6.35
N THR A 27 -21.75 -12.64 6.38
CA THR A 27 -20.68 -12.90 5.37
C THR A 27 -20.94 -14.15 4.52
N ILE A 28 -20.42 -14.18 3.29
CA ILE A 28 -20.36 -15.39 2.46
C ILE A 28 -19.51 -16.45 3.15
N ARG A 29 -20.01 -17.70 3.15
CA ARG A 29 -19.26 -18.86 3.61
C ARG A 29 -18.34 -19.36 2.50
N ILE A 30 -17.14 -18.79 2.41
CA ILE A 30 -16.05 -19.37 1.62
C ILE A 30 -15.46 -20.53 2.42
N ASN A 31 -15.17 -21.65 1.75
CA ASN A 31 -14.47 -22.76 2.39
C ASN A 31 -12.98 -22.57 2.17
N VAL A 32 -12.30 -22.13 3.23
CA VAL A 32 -10.85 -21.87 3.27
C VAL A 32 -10.04 -23.07 3.75
N SER A 33 -10.70 -24.21 4.02
CA SER A 33 -9.98 -25.44 4.38
C SER A 33 -9.00 -25.82 3.27
N GLY A 34 -7.73 -25.95 3.65
CA GLY A 34 -6.65 -26.24 2.70
C GLY A 34 -6.36 -25.11 1.72
N ALA A 35 -6.74 -23.87 2.04
CA ALA A 35 -6.37 -22.71 1.24
C ALA A 35 -4.86 -22.52 1.21
N PHE A 36 -4.33 -22.12 0.06
CA PHE A 36 -2.91 -21.80 -0.10
C PHE A 36 -2.73 -20.76 -1.20
N ILE A 37 -1.64 -20.00 -1.12
CA ILE A 37 -1.27 -19.01 -2.12
C ILE A 37 -0.51 -19.73 -3.25
N VAL A 38 -0.90 -19.49 -4.49
CA VAL A 38 -0.27 -20.13 -5.66
C VAL A 38 1.04 -19.41 -5.96
N ASP A 39 2.16 -19.99 -5.55
CA ASP A 39 3.49 -19.54 -5.96
C ASP A 39 3.75 -19.89 -7.43
N GLU A 40 4.48 -19.03 -8.15
CA GLU A 40 4.78 -19.20 -9.59
C GLU A 40 5.73 -20.38 -9.88
N GLU A 41 5.43 -21.60 -9.47
CA GLU A 41 5.97 -22.84 -10.05
C GLU A 41 4.94 -23.99 -9.99
N ALA A 42 3.92 -23.93 -10.87
CA ALA A 42 3.29 -25.13 -11.47
C ALA A 42 2.20 -24.73 -12.48
N SER A 43 2.58 -24.72 -13.77
CA SER A 43 1.71 -24.89 -14.95
C SER A 43 0.31 -24.22 -14.91
N SER A 44 0.19 -22.97 -15.40
CA SER A 44 -1.08 -22.30 -15.75
C SER A 44 -0.81 -21.12 -16.74
N PRO A 45 -1.81 -20.62 -17.49
CA PRO A 45 -1.71 -20.17 -18.90
C PRO A 45 -0.93 -18.85 -19.14
N PRO A 46 -0.69 -18.44 -20.41
CA PRO A 46 0.29 -17.40 -20.75
C PRO A 46 0.03 -16.07 -20.07
N LYS A 47 1.12 -15.37 -19.69
CA LYS A 47 1.21 -14.01 -19.09
C LYS A 47 0.39 -12.90 -19.76
N ALA A 48 -0.34 -13.16 -20.84
CA ALA A 48 -0.99 -12.15 -21.68
C ALA A 48 -2.26 -11.50 -21.07
N LEU A 49 -2.74 -11.95 -19.91
CA LEU A 49 -3.99 -11.45 -19.29
C LEU A 49 -3.87 -11.05 -17.81
N LYS A 50 -2.71 -11.23 -17.16
CA LYS A 50 -2.48 -10.76 -15.79
C LYS A 50 -1.83 -9.38 -15.85
N THR A 51 -2.57 -8.35 -15.42
CA THR A 51 -2.01 -6.99 -15.20
C THR A 51 -1.33 -6.86 -13.83
N SER A 52 -1.58 -7.78 -12.90
CA SER A 52 -1.00 -7.77 -11.56
C SER A 52 -0.01 -8.93 -11.35
N GLY A 53 1.10 -8.65 -10.66
CA GLY A 53 2.06 -9.65 -10.16
C GLY A 53 1.64 -10.28 -8.83
N THR A 54 0.37 -10.16 -8.42
CA THR A 54 -0.14 -10.76 -7.18
C THR A 54 -0.59 -12.20 -7.42
N ASN A 55 -0.21 -13.09 -6.51
CA ASN A 55 -0.54 -14.50 -6.59
C ASN A 55 -2.03 -14.74 -6.33
N ASP A 56 -2.58 -15.81 -6.90
CA ASP A 56 -3.97 -16.20 -6.66
C ASP A 56 -4.06 -17.05 -5.39
N ILE A 57 -5.23 -17.06 -4.73
CA ILE A 57 -5.47 -17.91 -3.56
C ILE A 57 -6.30 -19.10 -3.98
N ARG A 58 -5.77 -20.29 -3.79
CA ARG A 58 -6.47 -21.54 -4.10
C ARG A 58 -7.39 -21.93 -2.95
N LEU A 59 -8.61 -22.35 -3.31
CA LEU A 59 -9.66 -22.81 -2.40
C LEU A 59 -10.14 -24.20 -2.84
N PRO A 60 -9.40 -25.28 -2.51
CA PRO A 60 -9.59 -26.61 -3.09
C PRO A 60 -10.91 -27.29 -2.68
N HIS A 61 -11.55 -26.81 -1.62
CA HIS A 61 -12.77 -27.41 -1.07
C HIS A 61 -14.01 -26.51 -1.20
N HIS A 62 -13.89 -25.36 -1.87
CA HIS A 62 -15.02 -24.46 -2.06
C HIS A 62 -15.88 -24.86 -3.28
N THR A 63 -17.08 -25.38 -3.02
CA THR A 63 -17.99 -25.91 -4.06
C THR A 63 -19.25 -25.08 -4.26
N SER A 64 -19.48 -24.06 -3.42
CA SER A 64 -20.64 -23.18 -3.54
C SER A 64 -20.53 -22.25 -4.75
N GLU A 65 -21.66 -21.76 -5.25
CA GLU A 65 -21.65 -20.75 -6.30
C GLU A 65 -21.27 -19.39 -5.73
N VAL A 66 -20.41 -18.67 -6.45
CA VAL A 66 -20.07 -17.28 -6.17
C VAL A 66 -20.64 -16.44 -7.29
N SER A 67 -21.60 -15.59 -6.95
CA SER A 67 -22.37 -14.79 -7.91
C SER A 67 -22.00 -13.31 -7.85
N HIS A 68 -20.77 -12.97 -7.50
CA HIS A 68 -20.37 -11.57 -7.42
C HIS A 68 -18.90 -11.40 -7.72
N ILE A 69 -18.59 -10.16 -8.11
CA ILE A 69 -17.24 -9.63 -8.19
C ILE A 69 -17.12 -8.50 -7.18
N ALA A 70 -15.93 -8.27 -6.65
CA ALA A 70 -15.68 -7.18 -5.72
C ALA A 70 -14.59 -6.26 -6.22
N VAL A 71 -14.80 -4.95 -6.07
CA VAL A 71 -13.85 -3.93 -6.50
C VAL A 71 -13.63 -2.88 -5.41
N ASP A 72 -12.38 -2.59 -5.10
CA ASP A 72 -11.98 -1.45 -4.28
C ASP A 72 -11.39 -0.37 -5.20
N ILE A 73 -12.13 0.72 -5.38
CA ILE A 73 -11.74 1.82 -6.28
C ILE A 73 -11.15 2.95 -5.44
N GLY A 74 -9.83 2.90 -5.27
CA GLY A 74 -9.07 3.96 -4.62
C GLY A 74 -8.85 5.17 -5.53
N GLY A 75 -8.12 6.17 -5.02
CA GLY A 75 -7.80 7.39 -5.77
C GLY A 75 -6.90 7.16 -6.98
N SER A 76 -5.98 6.20 -6.89
CA SER A 76 -4.98 5.93 -7.95
C SER A 76 -5.12 4.54 -8.58
N LEU A 77 -5.64 3.56 -7.84
CA LEU A 77 -5.75 2.18 -8.31
C LEU A 77 -7.10 1.58 -7.94
N ALA A 78 -7.71 0.88 -8.89
CA ALA A 78 -8.84 -0.01 -8.69
C ALA A 78 -8.35 -1.46 -8.55
N LYS A 79 -8.80 -2.17 -7.51
CA LYS A 79 -8.41 -3.56 -7.23
C LYS A 79 -9.63 -4.45 -7.28
N LEU A 80 -9.57 -5.48 -8.11
CA LEU A 80 -10.65 -6.39 -8.38
C LEU A 80 -10.33 -7.76 -7.79
N VAL A 81 -11.32 -8.34 -7.09
CA VAL A 81 -11.30 -9.70 -6.57
C VAL A 81 -12.51 -10.45 -7.09
N TYR A 82 -12.28 -11.63 -7.65
CA TYR A 82 -13.35 -12.48 -8.16
C TYR A 82 -12.98 -13.96 -8.04
N PHE A 83 -13.99 -14.83 -7.99
CA PHE A 83 -13.79 -16.27 -7.88
C PHE A 83 -13.92 -16.95 -9.25
N THR A 84 -13.02 -17.89 -9.53
CA THR A 84 -13.11 -18.80 -10.68
C THR A 84 -13.09 -20.25 -10.21
N ARG A 85 -14.03 -21.06 -10.73
CA ARG A 85 -14.01 -22.51 -10.51
C ARG A 85 -12.90 -23.15 -11.32
N ASP A 86 -12.35 -24.21 -10.77
CA ASP A 86 -11.43 -25.05 -11.52
C ASP A 86 -12.18 -26.01 -12.44
N PRO A 87 -11.81 -26.12 -13.72
CA PRO A 87 -12.46 -27.04 -14.63
C PRO A 87 -12.07 -28.52 -14.42
N HIS A 88 -10.93 -28.79 -13.79
CA HIS A 88 -10.34 -30.13 -13.68
C HIS A 88 -10.35 -30.70 -12.27
N THR A 89 -10.52 -29.85 -11.25
CA THR A 89 -10.47 -30.25 -9.84
C THR A 89 -11.65 -29.69 -9.06
N THR A 90 -11.89 -30.23 -7.85
CA THR A 90 -12.86 -29.62 -6.93
C THR A 90 -12.31 -28.29 -6.42
N GLY A 91 -13.20 -27.33 -6.17
CA GLY A 91 -12.82 -26.03 -5.66
C GLY A 91 -12.72 -24.95 -6.74
N GLY A 92 -11.90 -23.93 -6.43
CA GLY A 92 -11.57 -22.85 -7.34
C GLY A 92 -10.49 -21.96 -6.76
N ARG A 93 -10.43 -20.71 -7.21
CA ARG A 93 -9.46 -19.72 -6.74
C ARG A 93 -10.07 -18.32 -6.65
N LEU A 94 -9.58 -17.54 -5.69
CA LEU A 94 -9.72 -16.08 -5.71
C LEU A 94 -8.63 -15.51 -6.61
N ASN A 95 -9.04 -14.63 -7.52
CA ASN A 95 -8.18 -14.01 -8.52
C ASN A 95 -8.04 -12.53 -8.15
N PHE A 96 -6.84 -11.99 -8.34
CA PHE A 96 -6.49 -10.63 -7.94
C PHE A 96 -5.95 -9.84 -9.14
N THR A 97 -6.67 -8.79 -9.51
CA THR A 97 -6.31 -7.94 -10.65
C THR A 97 -6.39 -6.48 -10.23
N ASN A 98 -5.49 -5.63 -10.74
CA ASN A 98 -5.58 -4.20 -10.50
C ASN A 98 -5.40 -3.40 -11.80
N PHE A 99 -5.84 -2.15 -11.72
CA PHE A 99 -5.85 -1.18 -12.80
C PHE A 99 -5.58 0.21 -12.23
N GLU A 100 -5.03 1.10 -13.04
CA GLU A 100 -5.00 2.53 -12.74
C GLU A 100 -6.44 3.09 -12.75
N THR A 101 -6.80 3.85 -11.71
CA THR A 101 -8.17 4.41 -11.58
C THR A 101 -8.47 5.41 -12.70
N ASP A 102 -7.46 6.06 -13.27
CA ASP A 102 -7.63 6.97 -14.42
C ASP A 102 -8.15 6.23 -15.65
N ASN A 103 -7.87 4.92 -15.76
CA ASN A 103 -8.37 4.04 -16.81
C ASN A 103 -9.64 3.29 -16.35
N ILE A 104 -10.57 3.98 -15.69
CA ILE A 104 -11.78 3.37 -15.11
C ILE A 104 -12.63 2.59 -16.14
N ASP A 105 -12.61 3.01 -17.41
CA ASP A 105 -13.32 2.33 -18.49
C ASP A 105 -12.81 0.91 -18.74
N ASP A 106 -11.50 0.68 -18.56
CA ASP A 106 -10.90 -0.64 -18.68
C ASP A 106 -11.34 -1.54 -17.53
N VAL A 107 -11.46 -0.99 -16.31
CA VAL A 107 -12.00 -1.70 -15.14
C VAL A 107 -13.43 -2.15 -15.40
N ILE A 108 -14.28 -1.24 -15.87
CA ILE A 108 -15.69 -1.50 -16.16
C ILE A 108 -15.81 -2.55 -17.27
N SER A 109 -15.04 -2.40 -18.34
CA SER A 109 -15.02 -3.35 -19.46
C SER A 109 -14.60 -4.75 -19.00
N TYR A 110 -13.56 -4.83 -18.16
CA TYR A 110 -13.10 -6.09 -17.60
C TYR A 110 -14.14 -6.74 -16.69
N MET A 111 -14.80 -5.97 -15.82
CA MET A 111 -15.93 -6.46 -15.02
C MET A 111 -17.05 -7.01 -15.91
N GLY A 112 -17.39 -6.31 -17.00
CA GLY A 112 -18.38 -6.76 -17.98
C GLY A 112 -18.03 -8.10 -18.63
N ILE A 113 -16.76 -8.30 -19.00
CA ILE A 113 -16.27 -9.58 -19.53
C ILE A 113 -16.46 -10.71 -18.51
N LEU A 114 -16.10 -10.47 -17.24
CA LEU A 114 -16.24 -11.48 -16.18
C LEU A 114 -17.70 -11.86 -15.94
N ILE A 115 -18.58 -10.85 -15.87
CA ILE A 115 -20.02 -11.03 -15.64
C ILE A 115 -20.65 -11.80 -16.81
N ASN A 116 -20.39 -11.39 -18.05
CA ASN A 116 -20.91 -12.07 -19.24
C ASN A 116 -20.41 -13.53 -19.31
N GLY A 117 -19.14 -13.77 -18.99
CA GLY A 117 -18.59 -15.13 -18.91
C GLY A 117 -19.25 -15.98 -17.82
N GLN A 118 -19.59 -15.41 -16.65
CA GLN A 118 -20.34 -16.11 -15.60
C GLN A 118 -21.78 -16.41 -16.04
N MET A 119 -22.47 -15.44 -16.66
CA MET A 119 -23.82 -15.63 -17.19
C MET A 119 -23.87 -16.76 -18.22
N GLN A 120 -22.95 -16.77 -19.18
CA GLN A 120 -22.93 -17.78 -20.23
C GLN A 120 -22.69 -19.20 -19.67
N ARG A 121 -21.80 -19.34 -18.67
CA ARG A 121 -21.60 -20.62 -17.98
C ARG A 121 -22.84 -21.09 -17.21
N SER A 122 -23.55 -20.18 -16.55
CA SER A 122 -24.79 -20.49 -15.82
C SER A 122 -25.91 -20.95 -16.77
N LEU A 123 -26.04 -20.32 -17.94
CA LEU A 123 -27.01 -20.74 -18.97
C LEU A 123 -26.71 -22.13 -19.55
N LEU A 124 -25.43 -22.46 -19.76
CA LEU A 124 -25.02 -23.76 -20.28
C LEU A 124 -25.20 -24.90 -19.25
N SER A 125 -25.01 -24.62 -17.96
CA SER A 125 -25.11 -25.64 -16.91
C SER A 125 -26.56 -25.94 -16.49
N ASN A 126 -27.52 -25.06 -16.79
CA ASN A 126 -28.92 -25.27 -16.42
C ASN A 126 -29.93 -24.86 -17.53
N PRO A 127 -30.04 -25.65 -18.63
CA PRO A 127 -30.81 -25.29 -19.83
C PRO A 127 -32.32 -25.13 -19.61
N GLN A 128 -32.87 -25.72 -18.54
CA GLN A 128 -34.32 -25.74 -18.29
C GLN A 128 -34.91 -24.41 -17.78
N ASN A 129 -34.08 -23.44 -17.39
CA ASN A 129 -34.53 -22.13 -16.91
C ASN A 129 -34.55 -21.02 -17.99
N ALA A 130 -34.25 -21.36 -19.26
CA ALA A 130 -34.11 -20.38 -20.34
C ALA A 130 -35.44 -19.81 -20.88
N GLY A 131 -36.61 -20.36 -20.51
CA GLY A 131 -37.90 -20.07 -21.16
C GLY A 131 -38.93 -19.25 -20.36
N GLY A 132 -38.65 -18.87 -19.11
CA GLY A 132 -39.63 -18.16 -18.26
C GLY A 132 -39.34 -16.66 -18.14
N LYS A 133 -40.36 -15.79 -18.22
CA LYS A 133 -40.30 -14.35 -17.86
C LYS A 133 -39.87 -14.06 -16.40
N ARG A 134 -39.49 -15.10 -15.63
CA ARG A 134 -38.89 -15.05 -14.28
C ARG A 134 -37.40 -15.41 -14.26
N GLY A 135 -36.78 -15.73 -15.39
CA GLY A 135 -35.38 -16.17 -15.52
C GLY A 135 -34.39 -15.06 -15.86
N ARG A 136 -34.41 -13.93 -15.14
CA ARG A 136 -33.18 -13.09 -15.10
C ARG A 136 -32.19 -13.81 -14.17
N PRO A 137 -30.89 -13.92 -14.50
CA PRO A 137 -29.89 -14.46 -13.58
C PRO A 137 -29.82 -13.51 -12.37
N SER A 138 -30.57 -13.83 -11.34
CA SER A 138 -31.04 -12.82 -10.38
C SER A 138 -30.08 -12.55 -9.24
N ASP A 139 -28.83 -13.00 -9.32
CA ASP A 139 -27.88 -12.90 -8.20
C ASP A 139 -26.48 -12.38 -8.58
N LEU A 140 -26.22 -12.10 -9.87
CA LEU A 140 -24.96 -11.48 -10.27
C LEU A 140 -24.92 -10.00 -9.84
N CYS A 141 -23.87 -9.64 -9.11
CA CYS A 141 -23.71 -8.29 -8.58
C CYS A 141 -22.25 -7.87 -8.44
N VAL A 142 -22.04 -6.56 -8.34
CA VAL A 142 -20.75 -5.94 -8.05
C VAL A 142 -20.77 -5.43 -6.61
N MET A 143 -19.79 -5.83 -5.81
CA MET A 143 -19.54 -5.29 -4.47
C MET A 143 -18.43 -4.24 -4.58
N ALA A 144 -18.79 -2.96 -4.58
CA ALA A 144 -17.84 -1.86 -4.74
C ALA A 144 -17.53 -1.20 -3.39
N THR A 145 -16.27 -0.89 -3.12
CA THR A 145 -15.82 -0.11 -1.97
C THR A 145 -14.76 0.93 -2.37
N GLY A 146 -14.27 1.69 -1.41
CA GLY A 146 -13.39 2.84 -1.63
C GLY A 146 -14.13 4.07 -2.14
N GLY A 147 -13.49 5.24 -2.07
CA GLY A 147 -14.10 6.50 -2.52
C GLY A 147 -14.61 6.48 -3.97
N GLY A 148 -13.96 5.71 -4.86
CA GLY A 148 -14.37 5.55 -6.25
C GLY A 148 -15.68 4.78 -6.43
N ALA A 149 -16.10 3.94 -5.46
CA ALA A 149 -17.41 3.29 -5.50
C ALA A 149 -18.57 4.28 -5.47
N HIS A 150 -18.36 5.48 -4.90
CA HIS A 150 -19.32 6.58 -4.96
C HIS A 150 -19.16 7.39 -6.25
N LYS A 151 -17.92 7.78 -6.58
CA LYS A 151 -17.61 8.63 -7.75
C LYS A 151 -18.05 8.01 -9.08
N TYR A 152 -17.86 6.71 -9.24
CA TYR A 152 -18.11 6.00 -10.50
C TYR A 152 -19.39 5.13 -10.48
N TYR A 153 -20.22 5.27 -9.45
CA TYR A 153 -21.41 4.43 -9.25
C TYR A 153 -22.34 4.42 -10.46
N GLU A 154 -22.71 5.61 -10.95
CA GLU A 154 -23.63 5.77 -12.09
C GLU A 154 -23.02 5.15 -13.35
N LYS A 155 -21.76 5.49 -13.65
CA LYS A 155 -21.02 4.94 -14.80
C LYS A 155 -20.96 3.42 -14.81
N ILE A 156 -20.66 2.79 -13.66
CA ILE A 156 -20.65 1.32 -13.53
C ILE A 156 -22.07 0.76 -13.73
N SER A 157 -23.07 1.38 -13.11
CA SER A 157 -24.46 0.91 -13.16
C SER A 157 -25.06 0.99 -14.57
N GLU A 158 -24.73 2.04 -15.32
CA GLU A 158 -25.16 2.22 -16.70
C GLU A 158 -24.47 1.25 -17.65
N ALA A 159 -23.15 1.07 -17.51
CA ALA A 159 -22.37 0.18 -18.36
C ALA A 159 -22.67 -1.31 -18.13
N LEU A 160 -23.03 -1.68 -16.90
CA LEU A 160 -23.35 -3.05 -16.50
C LEU A 160 -24.87 -3.22 -16.31
N ASP A 161 -25.65 -2.87 -17.34
CA ASP A 161 -27.11 -2.95 -17.28
C ASP A 161 -27.61 -4.35 -16.87
N GLY A 162 -28.57 -4.38 -15.95
CA GLY A 162 -29.11 -5.60 -15.38
C GLY A 162 -28.30 -6.20 -14.22
N VAL A 163 -27.14 -5.63 -13.85
CA VAL A 163 -26.32 -6.06 -12.71
C VAL A 163 -26.55 -5.12 -11.53
N THR A 164 -26.73 -5.68 -10.32
CA THR A 164 -26.86 -4.83 -9.12
C THR A 164 -25.48 -4.41 -8.61
N VAL A 165 -25.28 -3.12 -8.35
CA VAL A 165 -24.05 -2.58 -7.74
C VAL A 165 -24.33 -2.22 -6.29
N TYR A 166 -23.63 -2.87 -5.36
CA TYR A 166 -23.66 -2.55 -3.93
C TYR A 166 -22.44 -1.70 -3.58
N ARG A 167 -22.63 -0.72 -2.70
CA ARG A 167 -21.55 0.10 -2.14
C ARG A 167 -21.33 -0.28 -0.69
N GLU A 168 -20.11 -0.65 -0.35
CA GLU A 168 -19.69 -1.03 1.01
C GLU A 168 -18.72 0.01 1.57
N ASP A 169 -18.76 0.19 2.90
CA ASP A 169 -17.86 1.10 3.60
C ASP A 169 -16.39 0.68 3.45
N GLU A 170 -15.52 1.64 3.14
CA GLU A 170 -14.10 1.39 2.88
C GLU A 170 -13.37 0.85 4.11
N MET A 171 -13.56 1.48 5.27
CA MET A 171 -12.84 1.06 6.49
C MET A 171 -13.32 -0.31 6.95
N GLU A 172 -14.63 -0.56 6.92
CA GLU A 172 -15.18 -1.87 7.27
C GLU A 172 -14.64 -2.96 6.36
N CYS A 173 -14.56 -2.71 5.05
CA CYS A 173 -13.98 -3.66 4.10
C CYS A 173 -12.49 -3.91 4.37
N LEU A 174 -11.70 -2.86 4.64
CA LEU A 174 -10.28 -3.02 5.00
C LEU A 174 -10.11 -3.94 6.22
N ILE A 175 -10.92 -3.76 7.26
CA ILE A 175 -10.81 -4.58 8.48
C ILE A 175 -11.28 -6.02 8.24
N VAL A 176 -12.40 -6.21 7.53
CA VAL A 176 -12.88 -7.57 7.19
C VAL A 176 -11.88 -8.33 6.34
N GLY A 177 -11.27 -7.66 5.35
CA GLY A 177 -10.26 -8.28 4.49
C GLY A 177 -8.97 -8.61 5.24
N LEU A 178 -8.50 -7.71 6.10
CA LEU A 178 -7.33 -7.97 6.94
C LEU A 178 -7.58 -9.12 7.91
N ASP A 179 -8.69 -9.13 8.63
CA ASP A 179 -9.03 -10.21 9.56
C ASP A 179 -9.12 -11.57 8.87
N PHE A 180 -9.61 -11.62 7.64
CA PHE A 180 -9.61 -12.84 6.82
C PHE A 180 -8.19 -13.33 6.56
N PHE A 181 -7.29 -12.46 6.14
CA PHE A 181 -5.89 -12.82 5.89
C PHE A 181 -5.18 -13.28 7.16
N LEU A 182 -5.37 -12.58 8.29
CA LEU A 182 -4.74 -12.93 9.57
C LEU A 182 -5.19 -14.28 10.13
N LYS A 183 -6.43 -14.71 9.84
CA LYS A 183 -7.05 -15.86 10.50
C LYS A 183 -7.21 -17.09 9.61
N GLU A 184 -7.21 -16.92 8.30
CA GLU A 184 -7.69 -17.97 7.40
C GLU A 184 -6.69 -18.36 6.31
N ILE A 185 -5.73 -17.49 5.96
CA ILE A 185 -4.81 -17.73 4.86
C ILE A 185 -3.39 -18.01 5.39
N PRO A 186 -2.90 -19.26 5.25
CA PRO A 186 -1.51 -19.61 5.57
C PRO A 186 -0.51 -18.84 4.70
N GLU A 187 0.71 -18.64 5.22
CA GLU A 187 1.81 -17.94 4.53
C GLU A 187 1.45 -16.56 3.95
N GLU A 188 0.46 -15.87 4.53
CA GLU A 188 0.01 -14.55 4.06
C GLU A 188 0.73 -13.40 4.77
N VAL A 189 0.92 -13.57 6.08
CA VAL A 189 1.38 -12.52 6.99
C VAL A 189 2.81 -12.80 7.34
N PHE A 190 3.67 -11.78 7.30
CA PHE A 190 5.08 -11.96 7.59
C PHE A 190 5.71 -10.75 8.26
N VAL A 191 6.83 -10.98 8.93
CA VAL A 191 7.76 -9.94 9.37
C VAL A 191 8.95 -9.91 8.42
N TYR A 192 9.60 -8.75 8.31
CA TYR A 192 10.73 -8.56 7.40
C TYR A 192 11.86 -7.74 8.02
N SER A 193 13.10 -8.16 7.77
CA SER A 193 14.30 -7.33 7.92
C SER A 193 15.36 -7.76 6.89
N ASP A 194 16.33 -6.89 6.61
CA ASP A 194 17.44 -7.27 5.72
C ASP A 194 18.32 -8.40 6.31
N GLU A 195 18.39 -8.52 7.63
CA GLU A 195 19.20 -9.53 8.34
C GLU A 195 18.54 -10.91 8.36
N GLU A 196 17.25 -10.96 8.68
CA GLU A 196 16.50 -12.22 8.87
C GLU A 196 15.69 -12.63 7.64
N GLY A 197 15.51 -11.73 6.67
CA GLY A 197 14.66 -11.95 5.51
C GLY A 197 13.16 -11.97 5.88
N MET A 198 12.38 -12.68 5.07
CA MET A 198 10.93 -12.84 5.26
C MET A 198 10.65 -14.04 6.18
N ARG A 199 9.89 -13.81 7.25
CA ARG A 199 9.42 -14.87 8.15
C ARG A 199 7.90 -14.82 8.28
N PHE A 200 7.24 -15.88 7.84
CA PHE A 200 5.79 -16.02 7.94
C PHE A 200 5.32 -16.20 9.38
N VAL A 201 4.08 -15.76 9.63
CA VAL A 201 3.34 -15.89 10.88
C VAL A 201 2.04 -16.61 10.56
N GLU A 202 1.89 -17.82 11.07
CA GLU A 202 0.76 -18.68 10.71
C GLU A 202 -0.52 -18.28 11.44
N PRO A 203 -1.70 -18.52 10.84
CA PRO A 203 -2.97 -18.26 11.50
C PRO A 203 -3.08 -18.96 12.86
N GLY A 204 -3.34 -18.18 13.90
CA GLY A 204 -3.48 -18.67 15.28
C GLY A 204 -2.16 -18.91 16.03
N GLU A 205 -0.99 -18.73 15.40
CA GLU A 205 0.33 -18.91 16.04
C GLU A 205 0.51 -17.97 17.25
N GLU A 206 0.15 -16.70 17.08
CA GLU A 206 0.32 -15.66 18.11
C GLU A 206 -0.93 -15.44 18.99
N GLY A 207 -1.86 -16.40 19.04
CA GLY A 207 -3.07 -16.32 19.87
C GLY A 207 -4.08 -15.27 19.39
N ASP A 208 -4.61 -14.46 20.31
CA ASP A 208 -5.53 -13.36 19.97
C ASP A 208 -4.77 -12.27 19.19
N ILE A 209 -5.26 -11.95 17.99
CA ILE A 209 -4.66 -10.96 17.09
C ILE A 209 -4.91 -9.52 17.55
N TYR A 210 -5.92 -9.29 18.41
CA TYR A 210 -6.29 -7.96 18.86
C TYR A 210 -5.59 -7.58 20.17
N PRO A 211 -5.39 -6.27 20.44
CA PRO A 211 -5.62 -5.15 19.53
C PRO A 211 -4.44 -4.95 18.56
N TYR A 212 -4.72 -4.36 17.39
CA TYR A 212 -3.69 -4.02 16.42
C TYR A 212 -3.91 -2.64 15.78
N LEU A 213 -2.86 -2.12 15.14
CA LEU A 213 -2.91 -0.95 14.27
C LEU A 213 -2.82 -1.40 12.81
N LEU A 214 -3.79 -1.03 11.98
CA LEU A 214 -3.66 -1.08 10.52
C LEU A 214 -3.19 0.29 10.02
N VAL A 215 -2.05 0.30 9.34
CA VAL A 215 -1.53 1.46 8.59
C VAL A 215 -1.74 1.18 7.11
N ASN A 216 -2.83 1.69 6.55
CA ASN A 216 -3.17 1.51 5.14
C ASN A 216 -2.54 2.63 4.29
N ILE A 217 -1.51 2.29 3.50
CA ILE A 217 -0.74 3.24 2.70
C ILE A 217 -1.21 3.21 1.24
N GLY A 218 -2.07 4.17 0.88
CA GLY A 218 -2.55 4.41 -0.48
C GLY A 218 -2.03 5.74 -1.02
N SER A 219 -2.89 6.50 -1.71
CA SER A 219 -2.57 7.87 -2.16
C SER A 219 -2.19 8.77 -0.97
N GLY A 220 -2.96 8.67 0.12
CA GLY A 220 -2.58 9.11 1.47
C GLY A 220 -2.44 7.91 2.42
N VAL A 221 -2.39 8.16 3.73
CA VAL A 221 -2.27 7.11 4.75
C VAL A 221 -3.39 7.22 5.77
N SER A 222 -4.06 6.09 6.03
CA SER A 222 -5.05 5.96 7.10
C SER A 222 -4.55 5.01 8.17
N MET A 223 -4.69 5.41 9.43
CA MET A 223 -4.27 4.63 10.59
C MET A 223 -5.51 4.25 11.41
N ILE A 224 -5.77 2.95 11.49
CA ILE A 224 -7.00 2.39 12.05
C ILE A 224 -6.62 1.47 13.21
N LYS A 225 -7.07 1.82 14.40
CA LYS A 225 -6.96 0.95 15.56
C LYS A 225 -8.10 -0.05 15.52
N VAL A 226 -7.78 -1.33 15.70
CA VAL A 226 -8.76 -2.40 15.78
C VAL A 226 -8.62 -3.07 17.14
N SER A 227 -9.67 -2.93 17.95
CA SER A 227 -9.70 -3.42 19.34
C SER A 227 -10.38 -4.78 19.48
N GLY A 228 -10.98 -5.28 18.41
CA GLY A 228 -11.69 -6.55 18.38
C GLY A 228 -12.48 -6.71 17.09
N PRO A 229 -13.19 -7.85 16.92
CA PRO A 229 -14.03 -8.10 15.75
C PRO A 229 -15.05 -6.97 15.57
N GLN A 230 -15.05 -6.32 14.41
CA GLN A 230 -15.92 -5.17 14.07
C GLN A 230 -15.80 -3.96 15.02
N LYS A 231 -14.75 -3.89 15.84
CA LYS A 231 -14.49 -2.78 16.76
C LYS A 231 -13.24 -2.03 16.31
N PHE A 232 -13.45 -1.01 15.51
CA PHE A 232 -12.36 -0.23 14.93
C PHE A 232 -12.66 1.27 14.93
N GLU A 233 -11.60 2.07 14.95
CA GLU A 233 -11.65 3.52 14.89
C GLU A 233 -10.47 4.05 14.08
N ARG A 234 -10.72 5.04 13.21
CA ARG A 234 -9.64 5.76 12.52
C ARG A 234 -9.04 6.76 13.50
N ILE A 235 -7.82 6.47 13.96
CA ILE A 235 -7.12 7.25 14.98
C ILE A 235 -6.18 8.31 14.39
N GLY A 236 -5.88 8.22 13.10
CA GLY A 236 -5.00 9.18 12.47
C GLY A 236 -4.77 8.91 10.99
N GLY A 237 -3.81 9.64 10.45
CA GLY A 237 -3.36 9.52 9.07
C GLY A 237 -2.41 10.64 8.69
N THR A 238 -1.85 10.55 7.49
CA THR A 238 -1.04 11.61 6.89
C THR A 238 -1.39 11.73 5.41
N SER A 239 -1.35 12.95 4.87
CA SER A 239 -1.45 13.17 3.42
C SER A 239 -0.19 12.77 2.67
N LEU A 240 0.94 12.59 3.38
CA LEU A 240 2.23 12.17 2.83
C LEU A 240 2.25 10.65 2.63
N GLY A 241 1.58 10.19 1.57
CA GLY A 241 1.48 8.77 1.20
C GLY A 241 2.15 8.47 -0.14
N GLY A 242 1.70 7.38 -0.78
CA GLY A 242 2.21 6.98 -2.10
C GLY A 242 1.89 7.98 -3.20
N GLY A 243 0.77 8.71 -3.10
CA GLY A 243 0.42 9.77 -4.04
C GLY A 243 1.38 10.96 -3.98
N THR A 244 1.91 11.26 -2.79
CA THR A 244 2.95 12.29 -2.64
C THR A 244 4.26 11.85 -3.26
N LEU A 245 4.71 10.61 -2.99
CA LEU A 245 5.92 10.06 -3.61
C LEU A 245 5.80 10.07 -5.13
N TRP A 246 4.71 9.52 -5.65
CA TRP A 246 4.46 9.43 -7.09
C TRP A 246 4.38 10.82 -7.74
N GLY A 247 3.62 11.75 -7.14
CA GLY A 247 3.48 13.10 -7.67
C GLY A 247 4.80 13.85 -7.72
N LEU A 248 5.60 13.79 -6.66
CA LEU A 248 6.93 14.44 -6.62
C LEU A 248 7.90 13.80 -7.62
N LEU A 249 7.96 12.47 -7.70
CA LEU A 249 8.87 11.79 -8.62
C LEU A 249 8.47 11.97 -10.08
N SER A 250 7.17 12.10 -10.39
CA SER A 250 6.70 12.43 -11.74
C SER A 250 7.13 13.83 -12.19
N LEU A 251 7.31 14.76 -11.24
CA LEU A 251 7.80 16.12 -11.50
C LEU A 251 9.32 16.19 -11.58
N LEU A 252 10.02 15.35 -10.81
CA LEU A 252 11.46 15.42 -10.61
C LEU A 252 12.26 14.41 -11.45
N THR A 253 11.59 13.42 -12.05
CA THR A 253 12.21 12.33 -12.82
C THR A 253 11.39 12.02 -14.06
N ASP A 254 11.97 11.27 -15.00
CA ASP A 254 11.28 10.83 -16.22
C ASP A 254 10.41 9.56 -16.02
N ALA A 255 10.34 9.01 -14.79
CA ALA A 255 9.59 7.79 -14.51
C ALA A 255 8.10 7.96 -14.79
N ARG A 256 7.50 6.97 -15.46
CA ARG A 256 6.10 6.98 -15.91
C ARG A 256 5.21 6.05 -15.11
N SER A 257 5.78 5.14 -14.34
CA SER A 257 5.04 4.23 -13.49
C SER A 257 5.62 4.19 -12.08
N PHE A 258 4.78 3.79 -11.12
CA PHE A 258 5.22 3.61 -9.73
C PHE A 258 6.31 2.53 -9.61
N ASP A 259 6.26 1.48 -10.45
CA ASP A 259 7.28 0.42 -10.44
C ASP A 259 8.63 0.91 -10.98
N GLU A 260 8.63 1.77 -12.01
CA GLU A 260 9.86 2.43 -12.46
C GLU A 260 10.46 3.32 -11.36
N MET A 261 9.63 4.02 -10.59
CA MET A 261 10.09 4.85 -9.47
C MET A 261 10.77 4.03 -8.37
N LEU A 262 10.21 2.86 -8.03
CA LEU A 262 10.84 1.93 -7.10
C LEU A 262 12.17 1.38 -7.66
N GLN A 263 12.22 1.04 -8.95
CA GLN A 263 13.45 0.58 -9.61
C GLN A 263 14.55 1.66 -9.67
N LEU A 264 14.18 2.94 -9.82
CA LEU A 264 15.11 4.06 -9.72
C LEU A 264 15.65 4.16 -8.28
N ALA A 265 14.75 4.09 -7.30
CA ALA A 265 15.15 4.11 -5.90
C ALA A 265 16.13 2.98 -5.60
N ASP A 266 15.89 1.74 -6.05
CA ASP A 266 16.78 0.58 -5.88
C ASP A 266 18.24 0.83 -6.30
N LYS A 267 18.47 1.70 -7.28
CA LYS A 267 19.81 2.03 -7.80
C LYS A 267 20.40 3.30 -7.19
N GLY A 268 19.61 4.07 -6.46
CA GLY A 268 19.99 5.37 -5.93
C GLY A 268 20.79 5.33 -4.64
N ASP A 269 21.59 6.37 -4.45
CA ASP A 269 22.28 6.70 -3.22
C ASP A 269 21.76 8.04 -2.68
N ASN A 270 21.03 8.02 -1.57
CA ASN A 270 20.46 9.24 -1.02
C ASN A 270 21.51 10.18 -0.40
N THR A 271 22.74 9.72 -0.13
CA THR A 271 23.78 10.51 0.54
C THR A 271 24.22 11.73 -0.28
N SER A 272 23.96 11.75 -1.59
CA SER A 272 24.26 12.89 -2.46
C SER A 272 23.22 14.02 -2.33
N VAL A 273 22.00 13.68 -1.90
CA VAL A 273 20.79 14.54 -1.83
C VAL A 273 20.46 14.94 -0.38
N ASP A 274 20.53 13.98 0.54
CA ASP A 274 20.18 14.15 1.94
C ASP A 274 21.36 14.64 2.78
N MET A 275 21.06 15.47 3.77
CA MET A 275 22.00 15.81 4.84
C MET A 275 21.84 14.82 5.99
N LEU A 276 22.92 14.13 6.32
CA LEU A 276 23.00 13.12 7.37
C LEU A 276 23.53 13.72 8.67
N VAL A 277 23.35 13.01 9.78
CA VAL A 277 23.92 13.38 11.09
C VAL A 277 25.44 13.52 11.01
N GLY A 278 26.12 12.63 10.29
CA GLY A 278 27.57 12.69 10.07
C GLY A 278 28.01 13.94 9.30
N ASP A 279 27.18 14.49 8.41
CA ASP A 279 27.51 15.73 7.70
C ASP A 279 27.47 16.96 8.64
N ILE A 280 26.76 16.87 9.77
CA ILE A 280 26.61 17.95 10.75
C ILE A 280 27.64 17.81 11.87
N TYR A 281 27.82 16.59 12.39
CA TYR A 281 28.62 16.33 13.59
C TYR A 281 29.97 15.64 13.31
N GLY A 282 30.24 15.19 12.07
CA GLY A 282 31.43 14.43 11.69
C GLY A 282 31.47 12.98 12.18
N THR A 283 30.60 12.62 13.12
CA THR A 283 30.52 11.32 13.82
C THR A 283 29.07 11.06 14.23
N ASP A 284 28.81 9.89 14.82
CA ASP A 284 27.56 9.59 15.52
C ASP A 284 27.25 10.65 16.58
N TYR A 285 25.98 10.98 16.74
CA TYR A 285 25.50 11.86 17.81
C TYR A 285 25.07 11.03 19.03
N GLY A 286 26.06 10.57 19.78
CA GLY A 286 25.89 9.61 20.88
C GLY A 286 24.98 10.07 22.02
N ARG A 287 24.80 11.38 22.25
CA ARG A 287 23.96 11.91 23.35
C ARG A 287 22.50 11.48 23.25
N ILE A 288 22.00 11.31 22.02
CA ILE A 288 20.61 10.92 21.75
C ILE A 288 20.53 9.63 20.91
N GLY A 289 21.65 8.93 20.74
CA GLY A 289 21.72 7.63 20.07
C GLY A 289 21.49 7.65 18.56
N LEU A 290 21.81 8.75 17.87
CA LEU A 290 21.69 8.82 16.41
C LEU A 290 23.01 8.43 15.74
N LYS A 291 22.96 7.47 14.82
CA LYS A 291 24.11 7.08 13.98
C LYS A 291 24.42 8.19 12.97
N SER A 292 25.68 8.31 12.59
CA SER A 292 26.18 9.23 11.54
C SER A 292 25.47 9.05 10.19
N THR A 293 25.02 7.84 9.88
CA THR A 293 24.25 7.51 8.67
C THR A 293 22.77 7.89 8.73
N THR A 294 22.27 8.36 9.88
CA THR A 294 20.88 8.78 10.04
C THR A 294 20.63 10.04 9.23
N ILE A 295 19.53 10.08 8.47
CA ILE A 295 19.10 11.29 7.75
C ILE A 295 18.69 12.35 8.78
N ALA A 296 19.37 13.50 8.76
CA ALA A 296 19.03 14.64 9.60
C ALA A 296 18.09 15.61 8.87
N SER A 297 18.28 15.78 7.57
CA SER A 297 17.44 16.64 6.73
C SER A 297 17.36 16.09 5.31
N THR A 298 16.18 15.55 4.97
CA THR A 298 15.84 15.12 3.62
C THR A 298 16.00 16.26 2.63
N PHE A 299 16.66 16.01 1.49
CA PHE A 299 16.98 17.02 0.46
C PHE A 299 17.86 18.18 0.94
N GLY A 300 18.44 18.12 2.15
CA GLY A 300 19.21 19.22 2.74
C GLY A 300 20.43 19.65 1.92
N LYS A 301 21.00 18.77 1.09
CA LYS A 301 22.15 19.11 0.21
C LYS A 301 21.73 19.80 -1.08
N VAL A 302 20.48 19.64 -1.51
CA VAL A 302 19.96 20.25 -2.75
C VAL A 302 20.00 21.77 -2.65
N PHE A 303 19.65 22.33 -1.49
CA PHE A 303 19.73 23.77 -1.26
C PHE A 303 21.20 24.26 -1.24
N LYS A 304 22.07 23.59 -0.47
CA LYS A 304 23.49 23.99 -0.27
C LYS A 304 24.33 23.93 -1.55
N LYS A 305 24.28 22.83 -2.30
CA LYS A 305 25.01 22.69 -3.58
C LYS A 305 24.55 23.66 -4.66
N SER A 306 23.39 24.30 -4.47
CA SER A 306 22.89 25.31 -5.40
C SER A 306 23.48 26.70 -5.20
N VAL A 307 24.30 26.88 -4.15
CA VAL A 307 24.97 28.15 -3.78
C VAL A 307 26.48 28.12 -4.08
N GLU A 308 27.09 26.95 -4.29
CA GLU A 308 28.54 26.77 -4.48
C GLU A 308 28.98 26.60 -5.96
N GLU A 309 28.44 27.37 -6.92
CA GLU A 309 29.15 27.58 -8.20
C GLU A 309 29.96 28.89 -8.10
N PRO A 310 31.31 28.83 -8.13
CA PRO A 310 32.12 30.03 -8.31
C PRO A 310 31.78 30.64 -9.66
N GLY A 311 31.57 31.97 -9.70
CA GLY A 311 31.32 32.70 -10.94
C GLY A 311 32.36 32.37 -12.00
N GLU A 312 31.90 32.05 -13.21
CA GLU A 312 32.70 32.12 -14.42
C GLU A 312 33.05 33.60 -14.66
N ASP A 313 34.16 34.08 -14.10
CA ASP A 313 34.73 35.34 -14.53
C ASP A 313 36.25 35.24 -14.68
N GLY A 314 36.73 35.63 -15.87
CA GLY A 314 38.05 36.23 -16.02
C GLY A 314 39.21 35.28 -16.24
N ALA A 315 39.30 34.66 -17.42
CA ALA A 315 40.59 34.35 -18.00
C ALA A 315 41.33 35.66 -18.31
N ASN A 316 42.22 36.11 -17.41
CA ASN A 316 43.45 36.85 -17.73
C ASN A 316 44.29 37.17 -16.49
N GLY A 317 45.52 36.63 -16.43
CA GLY A 317 46.68 37.44 -16.05
C GLY A 317 47.52 37.06 -14.82
N VAL A 318 48.59 36.31 -15.07
CA VAL A 318 49.99 36.51 -14.58
C VAL A 318 50.36 36.32 -13.09
N ASN A 319 51.17 35.26 -12.87
CA ASN A 319 52.34 35.06 -11.98
C ASN A 319 52.55 35.89 -10.68
N GLY A 320 52.87 35.18 -9.59
CA GLY A 320 53.71 35.71 -8.51
C GLY A 320 53.85 34.82 -7.26
N ASN A 321 55.01 34.16 -7.13
CA ASN A 321 55.71 33.59 -5.98
C ASN A 321 55.10 33.44 -4.56
N ALA A 322 55.48 32.30 -3.97
CA ALA A 322 55.34 31.84 -2.59
C ALA A 322 55.87 32.79 -1.49
N VAL A 323 55.24 32.76 -0.30
CA VAL A 323 55.89 32.82 1.03
C VAL A 323 55.01 32.11 2.08
N ASN A 324 55.67 31.32 2.95
CA ASN A 324 55.13 30.71 4.18
C ASN A 324 54.68 31.74 5.22
N GLY A 325 53.67 31.38 6.02
CA GLY A 325 53.36 32.06 7.27
C GLY A 325 52.36 31.27 8.11
N GLU A 326 52.86 30.60 9.16
CA GLU A 326 52.07 30.16 10.30
C GLU A 326 51.38 31.37 10.97
N VAL A 327 50.23 31.16 11.62
CA VAL A 327 49.88 31.65 12.98
C VAL A 327 48.39 31.44 13.28
N HIS A 328 48.16 30.74 14.41
CA HIS A 328 47.07 30.79 15.39
C HIS A 328 45.64 31.24 15.00
N GLY A 329 44.66 30.35 15.26
CA GLY A 329 43.26 30.71 15.44
C GLY A 329 42.80 30.42 16.87
N GLU A 330 42.74 31.47 17.69
CA GLU A 330 42.00 31.48 18.96
C GLU A 330 40.49 31.41 18.69
N VAL A 331 39.80 30.70 19.58
CA VAL A 331 38.35 30.58 19.65
C VAL A 331 37.84 31.62 20.63
N ASN A 332 36.89 32.47 20.21
CA ASN A 332 35.88 33.23 20.96
C ASN A 332 35.40 34.35 20.01
N GLY A 333 34.14 34.74 19.88
CA GLY A 333 32.91 34.49 20.58
C GLY A 333 31.84 35.40 19.95
N SER A 334 30.58 35.06 20.22
CA SER A 334 29.32 35.76 19.94
C SER A 334 29.32 37.29 19.75
N ALA A 335 28.55 37.78 18.77
CA ALA A 335 27.70 38.99 18.75
C ALA A 335 26.94 38.98 17.40
N ILE A 336 25.61 38.87 17.28
CA ILE A 336 24.53 39.83 17.57
C ILE A 336 24.96 41.31 17.40
N VAL A 337 24.63 41.85 16.23
CA VAL A 337 24.30 43.26 15.91
C VAL A 337 23.58 43.17 14.55
N ASP A 338 22.26 43.33 14.53
CA ASP A 338 21.48 44.59 14.45
C ASP A 338 21.46 45.16 13.03
N ASP A 339 20.21 45.33 12.58
CA ASP A 339 19.78 45.94 11.32
C ASP A 339 20.38 47.34 11.17
N ASP A 340 21.01 47.60 10.02
CA ASP A 340 21.12 48.95 9.48
C ASP A 340 20.68 48.89 8.01
N ASP A 341 19.56 49.56 7.76
CA ASP A 341 19.04 49.95 6.46
C ASP A 341 20.13 50.74 5.70
N ASP A 342 20.45 50.29 4.48
CA ASP A 342 21.07 51.18 3.49
C ASP A 342 20.33 51.02 2.16
N ASP A 343 19.43 51.97 1.94
CA ASP A 343 18.72 52.23 0.69
C ASP A 343 19.75 52.54 -0.41
N ASN A 344 19.94 51.59 -1.33
CA ASN A 344 20.55 51.89 -2.61
C ASN A 344 19.62 51.44 -3.74
N HIS A 345 18.74 52.36 -4.12
CA HIS A 345 17.93 52.30 -5.34
C HIS A 345 18.82 52.21 -6.59
N TYR A 346 19.02 50.99 -7.09
CA TYR A 346 19.26 50.77 -8.52
C TYR A 346 17.94 50.37 -9.17
N HIS A 347 17.30 51.33 -9.84
CA HIS A 347 16.21 51.06 -10.77
C HIS A 347 16.74 50.26 -11.97
N HIS A 348 16.59 48.94 -11.93
CA HIS A 348 16.48 48.16 -13.16
C HIS A 348 15.01 48.15 -13.56
N GLU A 349 14.65 48.88 -14.61
CA GLU A 349 13.39 48.66 -15.32
C GLU A 349 13.45 47.27 -15.97
N GLU A 350 12.85 46.27 -15.32
CA GLU A 350 12.58 44.97 -15.93
C GLU A 350 11.35 45.08 -16.84
N THR A 351 11.59 45.01 -18.15
CA THR A 351 10.53 44.86 -19.15
C THR A 351 9.99 43.43 -19.11
N VAL A 352 8.89 43.22 -18.38
CA VAL A 352 8.20 41.93 -18.34
C VAL A 352 7.54 41.68 -19.70
N ALA A 353 8.01 40.66 -20.43
CA ALA A 353 7.36 40.24 -21.66
C ALA A 353 5.99 39.62 -21.34
N MET A 354 4.94 40.24 -21.86
CA MET A 354 3.55 39.81 -21.71
C MET A 354 3.12 39.02 -22.95
N ASP A 355 2.36 37.95 -22.77
CA ASP A 355 1.66 37.32 -23.89
C ASP A 355 0.48 38.19 -24.37
N GLY A 356 -0.12 37.83 -25.50
CA GLY A 356 -1.28 38.54 -26.09
C GLY A 356 -2.54 38.55 -25.23
N GLU A 357 -2.52 37.91 -24.04
CA GLU A 357 -3.61 37.85 -23.06
C GLU A 357 -3.26 38.53 -21.73
N GLY A 358 -2.08 39.16 -21.61
CA GLY A 358 -1.68 39.93 -20.43
C GLY A 358 -1.14 39.10 -19.26
N LYS A 359 -0.65 37.89 -19.50
CA LYS A 359 0.08 37.09 -18.51
C LYS A 359 1.59 37.25 -18.69
N SER A 360 2.31 37.38 -17.57
CA SER A 360 3.77 37.40 -17.55
C SER A 360 4.33 36.08 -18.05
N LEU A 361 5.15 36.11 -19.11
CA LEU A 361 5.89 34.94 -19.55
C LEU A 361 6.96 34.57 -18.50
N PRO A 362 7.19 33.27 -18.22
CA PRO A 362 8.25 32.87 -17.31
C PRO A 362 9.61 33.34 -17.82
N ASP A 363 10.42 33.91 -16.92
CA ASP A 363 11.75 34.40 -17.26
C ASP A 363 12.64 33.23 -17.75
N PRO A 364 13.15 33.30 -18.99
CA PRO A 364 13.99 32.25 -19.56
C PRO A 364 15.28 31.99 -18.76
N THR A 365 15.74 32.93 -17.92
CA THR A 365 16.91 32.73 -17.04
C THR A 365 16.58 31.82 -15.85
N VAL A 366 15.40 31.96 -15.25
CA VAL A 366 14.91 31.11 -14.16
C VAL A 366 14.70 29.68 -14.64
N GLU A 367 14.17 29.51 -15.85
CA GLU A 367 13.92 28.21 -16.45
C GLU A 367 15.23 27.46 -16.78
N ARG A 368 16.24 28.18 -17.31
CA ARG A 368 17.61 27.67 -17.51
C ARG A 368 18.29 27.27 -16.21
N THR A 369 18.10 28.04 -15.15
CA THR A 369 18.74 27.80 -13.85
C THR A 369 18.13 26.58 -13.14
N LYS A 370 16.80 26.39 -13.23
CA LYS A 370 16.13 25.16 -12.76
C LYS A 370 16.64 23.91 -13.48
N THR A 371 16.77 23.95 -14.80
CA THR A 371 17.29 22.81 -15.59
C THR A 371 18.76 22.52 -15.28
N LYS A 372 19.58 23.53 -14.97
CA LYS A 372 20.98 23.33 -14.56
C LYS A 372 21.09 22.73 -13.15
N LYS A 373 20.29 23.20 -12.18
CA LYS A 373 20.28 22.66 -10.80
C LYS A 373 19.82 21.19 -10.73
N MET A 374 18.81 20.81 -11.53
CA MET A 374 18.35 19.41 -11.59
C MET A 374 19.35 18.46 -12.26
N LYS A 375 20.25 18.95 -13.13
CA LYS A 375 21.30 18.11 -13.75
C LYS A 375 22.37 17.62 -12.75
N ASN A 376 22.48 18.26 -11.59
CA ASN A 376 23.51 17.93 -10.59
C ASN A 376 23.11 16.77 -9.68
N PHE A 377 21.88 16.26 -9.77
CA PHE A 377 21.39 15.15 -8.95
C PHE A 377 20.79 14.06 -9.84
N LYS A 378 21.18 12.80 -9.58
CA LYS A 378 20.67 11.66 -10.33
C LYS A 378 19.21 11.40 -9.95
N ALA A 379 18.40 10.98 -10.93
CA ALA A 379 17.00 10.63 -10.71
C ALA A 379 16.87 9.46 -9.70
N GLU A 380 17.82 8.53 -9.73
CA GLU A 380 17.94 7.42 -8.80
C GLU A 380 18.13 7.90 -7.35
N ASP A 381 19.05 8.84 -7.12
CA ASP A 381 19.36 9.39 -5.78
C ASP A 381 18.16 10.16 -5.21
N ILE A 382 17.50 10.98 -6.06
CA ILE A 382 16.25 11.69 -5.74
C ILE A 382 15.15 10.69 -5.35
N SER A 383 15.01 9.61 -6.14
CA SER A 383 14.03 8.55 -5.89
C SER A 383 14.28 7.83 -4.57
N ARG A 384 15.53 7.48 -4.27
CA ARG A 384 15.92 6.86 -2.99
C ARG A 384 15.63 7.78 -1.81
N SER A 385 16.04 9.05 -1.90
CA SER A 385 15.82 10.04 -0.84
C SER A 385 14.33 10.23 -0.53
N LEU A 386 13.50 10.44 -1.55
CA LEU A 386 12.06 10.63 -1.35
C LEU A 386 11.38 9.35 -0.83
N LEU A 387 11.79 8.17 -1.29
CA LEU A 387 11.26 6.91 -0.78
C LEU A 387 11.56 6.77 0.72
N TYR A 388 12.79 7.07 1.17
CA TYR A 388 13.14 7.08 2.59
C TYR A 388 12.39 8.16 3.36
N ALA A 389 12.23 9.36 2.81
CA ALA A 389 11.53 10.45 3.50
C ALA A 389 10.08 10.07 3.82
N ILE A 390 9.35 9.57 2.82
CA ILE A 390 7.96 9.16 2.98
C ILE A 390 7.87 7.92 3.89
N SER A 391 8.69 6.89 3.67
CA SER A 391 8.65 5.66 4.46
C SER A 391 9.01 5.90 5.94
N ASN A 392 10.05 6.69 6.22
CA ASN A 392 10.42 7.03 7.60
C ASN A 392 9.35 7.87 8.29
N ASN A 393 8.74 8.84 7.58
CA ASN A 393 7.67 9.65 8.13
C ASN A 393 6.45 8.78 8.50
N ILE A 394 6.04 7.89 7.60
CA ILE A 394 4.97 6.92 7.86
C ILE A 394 5.32 6.04 9.06
N GLY A 395 6.52 5.46 9.09
CA GLY A 395 6.99 4.62 10.20
C GLY A 395 6.98 5.35 11.54
N GLN A 396 7.45 6.59 11.59
CA GLN A 396 7.48 7.39 12.81
C GLN A 396 6.06 7.73 13.31
N ILE A 397 5.17 8.20 12.44
CA ILE A 397 3.78 8.50 12.82
C ILE A 397 3.06 7.21 13.27
N SER A 398 3.30 6.09 12.59
CA SER A 398 2.75 4.78 12.96
C SER A 398 3.21 4.34 14.35
N TYR A 399 4.50 4.51 14.65
CA TYR A 399 5.04 4.28 16.00
C TYR A 399 4.36 5.17 17.04
N LEU A 400 4.24 6.48 16.78
CA LEU A 400 3.63 7.43 17.73
C LEU A 400 2.16 7.07 18.01
N GLN A 401 1.40 6.71 16.98
CA GLN A 401 0.02 6.26 17.12
C GLN A 401 -0.07 4.95 17.89
N ALA A 402 0.77 3.97 17.55
CA ALA A 402 0.83 2.71 18.29
C ALA A 402 1.26 2.91 19.74
N GLN A 403 2.12 3.87 20.03
CA GLN A 403 2.54 4.21 21.39
C GLN A 403 1.40 4.88 22.17
N HIS A 404 0.74 5.88 21.58
CA HIS A 404 -0.36 6.60 22.20
C HIS A 404 -1.54 5.69 22.56
N HIS A 405 -1.81 4.69 21.71
CA HIS A 405 -2.92 3.75 21.89
C HIS A 405 -2.52 2.40 22.52
N ASN A 406 -1.27 2.24 22.96
CA ASN A 406 -0.73 1.01 23.55
C ASN A 406 -0.93 -0.24 22.67
N LEU A 407 -0.57 -0.12 21.40
CA LEU A 407 -0.66 -1.19 20.39
C LEU A 407 0.74 -1.78 20.16
N GLY A 408 0.84 -3.11 20.23
CA GLY A 408 2.09 -3.85 19.99
C GLY A 408 2.26 -4.31 18.55
N ARG A 409 1.15 -4.61 17.86
CA ARG A 409 1.13 -5.14 16.49
C ARG A 409 0.73 -4.05 15.50
N ILE A 410 1.54 -3.84 14.47
CA ILE A 410 1.32 -2.83 13.43
C ILE A 410 1.35 -3.53 12.07
N TYR A 411 0.20 -3.62 11.41
CA TYR A 411 0.06 -4.18 10.07
C TYR A 411 0.13 -3.06 9.04
N PHE A 412 1.05 -3.17 8.09
CA PHE A 412 1.14 -2.28 6.96
C PHE A 412 0.40 -2.88 5.76
N GLY A 413 -0.63 -2.18 5.30
CA GLY A 413 -1.41 -2.53 4.11
C GLY A 413 -1.35 -1.43 3.04
N GLY A 414 -2.09 -1.62 1.96
CA GLY A 414 -2.19 -0.68 0.86
C GLY A 414 -1.32 -1.08 -0.33
N SER A 415 -1.09 -0.15 -1.26
CA SER A 415 -0.43 -0.44 -2.55
C SER A 415 0.91 0.28 -2.74
N PHE A 416 1.44 0.84 -1.65
CA PHE A 416 2.71 1.56 -1.64
C PHE A 416 3.93 0.63 -1.52
N ILE A 417 3.81 -0.45 -0.74
CA ILE A 417 4.96 -1.29 -0.38
C ILE A 417 5.33 -2.22 -1.53
N ARG A 418 4.37 -2.89 -2.15
CA ARG A 418 4.51 -3.78 -3.33
C ARG A 418 5.63 -4.81 -3.20
N GLY A 419 5.87 -5.32 -1.99
CA GLY A 419 6.99 -6.23 -1.72
C GLY A 419 8.38 -5.62 -1.89
N HIS A 420 8.50 -4.30 -2.02
CA HIS A 420 9.77 -3.59 -2.14
C HIS A 420 10.55 -3.68 -0.82
N ARG A 421 11.66 -4.42 -0.85
CA ARG A 421 12.44 -4.82 0.32
C ARG A 421 12.90 -3.64 1.16
N GLN A 422 13.39 -2.58 0.52
CA GLN A 422 13.91 -1.40 1.18
C GLN A 422 12.79 -0.62 1.87
N THR A 423 11.60 -0.59 1.29
CA THR A 423 10.42 0.03 1.91
C THR A 423 10.02 -0.74 3.17
N MET A 424 9.90 -2.06 3.06
CA MET A 424 9.57 -2.93 4.20
C MET A 424 10.63 -2.83 5.31
N ASN A 425 11.92 -2.89 4.94
CA ASN A 425 13.00 -2.78 5.92
C ASN A 425 13.00 -1.41 6.60
N THR A 426 12.77 -0.31 5.86
CA THR A 426 12.70 1.04 6.43
C THR A 426 11.55 1.16 7.45
N LEU A 427 10.37 0.67 7.10
CA LEU A 427 9.21 0.67 8.01
C LEU A 427 9.46 -0.21 9.25
N ALA A 428 9.94 -1.44 9.06
CA ALA A 428 10.23 -2.37 10.15
C ALA A 428 11.32 -1.82 11.08
N TYR A 429 12.40 -1.28 10.51
CA TYR A 429 13.48 -0.66 11.26
C TYR A 429 12.97 0.55 12.06
N ALA A 430 12.17 1.43 11.46
CA ALA A 430 11.62 2.59 12.15
C ALA A 430 10.78 2.16 13.37
N ILE A 431 9.89 1.17 13.22
CA ILE A 431 9.09 0.64 14.33
C ILE A 431 9.99 0.03 15.41
N LYS A 432 10.94 -0.84 15.05
CA LYS A 432 11.84 -1.50 15.99
C LYS A 432 12.74 -0.50 16.73
N PHE A 433 13.28 0.48 16.01
CA PHE A 433 14.18 1.51 16.56
C PHE A 433 13.46 2.39 17.58
N TRP A 434 12.34 3.01 17.19
CA TRP A 434 11.64 3.95 18.07
C TRP A 434 10.95 3.26 19.27
N SER A 435 10.50 2.03 19.09
CA SER A 435 9.91 1.23 20.17
C SER A 435 10.92 0.47 21.02
N LYS A 436 12.22 0.54 20.71
CA LYS A 436 13.27 -0.29 21.35
C LYS A 436 12.95 -1.80 21.31
N GLY A 437 12.29 -2.24 20.25
CA GLY A 437 11.87 -3.64 20.05
C GLY A 437 10.56 -4.04 20.73
N GLU A 438 9.85 -3.14 21.41
CA GLU A 438 8.57 -3.45 22.06
C GLU A 438 7.39 -3.60 21.08
N LYS A 439 7.53 -3.11 19.84
CA LYS A 439 6.49 -3.14 18.80
C LYS A 439 6.98 -3.86 17.56
N GLN A 440 6.08 -4.54 16.87
CA GLN A 440 6.36 -5.34 15.69
C GLN A 440 5.60 -4.82 14.47
N ALA A 441 6.34 -4.67 13.36
CA ALA A 441 5.79 -4.41 12.04
C ALA A 441 5.49 -5.73 11.32
N TYR A 442 4.30 -5.82 10.73
CA TYR A 442 3.83 -6.95 9.94
C TYR A 442 3.43 -6.47 8.54
N PHE A 443 3.64 -7.32 7.56
CA PHE A 443 3.34 -7.10 6.15
C PHE A 443 2.47 -8.25 5.62
N LEU A 444 1.85 -8.02 4.46
CA LEU A 444 0.93 -8.96 3.83
C LEU A 444 1.31 -9.17 2.37
N ARG A 445 1.16 -10.39 1.87
CA ARG A 445 1.36 -10.67 0.44
C ARG A 445 0.29 -10.03 -0.43
N HIS A 446 -0.92 -9.88 0.10
CA HIS A 446 -2.07 -9.25 -0.55
C HIS A 446 -2.42 -7.88 0.05
N GLU A 447 -1.42 -7.15 0.56
CA GLU A 447 -1.54 -5.82 1.19
C GLU A 447 -2.45 -4.83 0.45
N GLY A 448 -2.46 -4.85 -0.89
CA GLY A 448 -3.24 -3.94 -1.73
C GLY A 448 -4.71 -4.31 -1.92
N TYR A 449 -5.13 -5.48 -1.45
CA TYR A 449 -6.44 -6.07 -1.76
C TYR A 449 -7.36 -6.20 -0.54
N LEU A 450 -6.98 -5.65 0.62
CA LEU A 450 -7.78 -5.72 1.85
C LEU A 450 -9.23 -5.25 1.61
N GLY A 451 -9.42 -4.08 0.99
CA GLY A 451 -10.74 -3.52 0.72
C GLY A 451 -11.56 -4.39 -0.24
N ALA A 452 -10.95 -4.85 -1.34
CA ALA A 452 -11.64 -5.67 -2.33
C ALA A 452 -12.04 -7.05 -1.76
N VAL A 453 -11.17 -7.67 -0.96
CA VAL A 453 -11.48 -8.92 -0.24
C VAL A 453 -12.57 -8.69 0.80
N GLY A 454 -12.52 -7.59 1.55
CA GLY A 454 -13.58 -7.21 2.48
C GLY A 454 -14.94 -7.11 1.79
N ALA A 455 -15.02 -6.33 0.70
CA ALA A 455 -16.23 -6.19 -0.09
C ALA A 455 -16.70 -7.54 -0.66
N PHE A 456 -15.77 -8.41 -1.07
CA PHE A 456 -16.08 -9.76 -1.53
C PHE A 456 -16.72 -10.62 -0.46
N LEU A 457 -16.22 -10.57 0.77
CA LEU A 457 -16.71 -11.39 1.89
C LEU A 457 -18.07 -10.92 2.43
N ARG A 458 -18.39 -9.63 2.27
CA ARG A 458 -19.60 -8.99 2.82
C ARG A 458 -20.89 -9.27 2.07
N ARG A 459 -20.83 -9.84 0.87
CA ARG A 459 -22.03 -10.13 0.09
C ARG A 459 -22.98 -11.05 0.86
N GLN A 460 -24.25 -10.68 0.97
CA GLN A 460 -25.29 -11.51 1.61
C GLN A 460 -26.26 -12.10 0.56
N PRO A 461 -26.31 -13.43 0.37
CA PRO A 461 -27.25 -14.04 -0.58
C PRO A 461 -28.72 -13.69 -0.30
N ARG A 462 -29.57 -13.70 -1.34
CA ARG A 462 -31.03 -13.58 -1.17
C ARG A 462 -31.53 -14.72 -0.28
N ASP A 463 -32.31 -14.40 0.75
CA ASP A 463 -32.79 -15.29 1.85
C ASP A 463 -31.84 -15.51 3.03
N TRP A 464 -30.74 -14.75 3.13
CA TRP A 464 -29.97 -14.66 4.36
C TRP A 464 -30.87 -14.22 5.54
N GLY A 465 -30.90 -15.03 6.61
CA GLY A 465 -31.73 -14.80 7.80
C GLY A 465 -33.15 -15.38 7.78
N ARG A 466 -33.65 -15.94 6.66
CA ARG A 466 -35.02 -16.51 6.58
C ARG A 466 -35.15 -17.99 7.00
N ARG A 467 -34.05 -18.67 7.32
CA ARG A 467 -34.09 -20.04 7.88
C ARG A 467 -34.13 -20.02 9.42
N ARG A 468 -35.26 -19.62 10.01
CA ARG A 468 -35.62 -19.95 11.42
C ARG A 468 -37.07 -19.64 11.83
N SER A 469 -38.03 -19.62 10.90
CA SER A 469 -39.46 -19.47 11.21
C SER A 469 -40.35 -20.51 10.54
N SER A 470 -39.90 -21.77 10.50
CA SER A 470 -40.71 -22.90 10.05
C SER A 470 -40.28 -24.20 10.72
N PHE A 471 -40.36 -24.20 12.04
CA PHE A 471 -40.70 -25.40 12.82
C PHE A 471 -41.77 -24.96 13.82
N GLY A 472 -43.03 -25.08 13.38
CA GLY A 472 -44.17 -25.22 14.27
C GLY A 472 -44.37 -26.69 14.61
#